data_AF-A0A9D0Y5K1-F1
#
_entry.id   AF-A0A9D0Y5K1-F1
#
_cell.length_a   1.000
_cell.length_b   1.000
_cell.length_c   1.000
_cell.angle_alpha   90.00
_cell.angle_beta   90.00
_cell.angle_gamma   90.00
#
_symmetry.space_group_name_H-M   'P 1'
#
loop_
_entity.id
_entity.type
_entity.pdbx_description
1 polymer ?
#
loop_
_entity_poly.entity_id
_entity_poly.type
_entity_poly.pdbx_seq_one_letter_code
_entity_poly.pdbx_strand_id
1 'polypeptide(L)'
;MDSLVATLIYWSAFTFSASPFWTTLMEVSRYSSFAYIYKNYFIYLLVCWLPILVIIGTVIGVLGGFNAELMNALYFVGAFVIFYLCWQVIRSKRNPNVKIDFNWKAMSLMTWFNPKTWLAVPPGFLIANYSDSLPLNIAIFYLSGIPFFLTGVFFWSMVGRKGAKISKNKLSYFNAALLAFFGFYLLYEGIKIINL
;
A
#
# COMPACT_ATOMS: atom_id res chain seq x y z
N MET A 1 -23.04 -6.04 11.61
CA MET A 1 -22.16 -6.84 10.73
C MET A 1 -21.03 -7.33 11.59
N ASP A 2 -20.77 -8.63 11.65
CA ASP A 2 -19.75 -9.19 12.54
C ASP A 2 -18.37 -8.58 12.26
N SER A 3 -17.61 -8.24 13.30
CA SER A 3 -16.28 -7.61 13.20
C SER A 3 -15.34 -8.37 12.26
N LEU A 4 -15.49 -9.71 12.20
CA LEU A 4 -14.78 -10.57 11.27
C LEU A 4 -15.13 -10.28 9.81
N VAL A 5 -16.42 -10.31 9.47
CA VAL A 5 -16.89 -10.03 8.09
C VAL A 5 -16.47 -8.63 7.66
N ALA A 6 -16.57 -7.65 8.56
CA ALA A 6 -16.13 -6.28 8.29
C ALA A 6 -14.64 -6.16 8.04
N THR A 7 -13.82 -6.87 8.82
CA THR A 7 -12.37 -6.92 8.61
C THR A 7 -12.00 -7.61 7.29
N LEU A 8 -12.69 -8.68 6.90
CA LEU A 8 -12.44 -9.37 5.63
C LEU A 8 -12.81 -8.48 4.42
N ILE A 9 -13.94 -7.77 4.50
CA ILE A 9 -14.34 -6.78 3.49
C ILE A 9 -13.31 -5.64 3.42
N TYR A 10 -12.87 -5.14 4.57
CA TYR A 10 -11.82 -4.14 4.67
C TYR A 10 -10.52 -4.61 4.00
N TRP A 11 -10.02 -5.82 4.31
CA TRP A 11 -8.80 -6.34 3.70
C TRP A 11 -8.93 -6.54 2.19
N SER A 12 -10.10 -6.97 1.73
CA SER A 12 -10.42 -7.06 0.31
C SER A 12 -10.30 -5.69 -0.36
N ALA A 13 -10.99 -4.68 0.18
CA ALA A 13 -10.98 -3.32 -0.35
C ALA A 13 -9.58 -2.71 -0.30
N PHE A 14 -8.86 -2.86 0.82
CA PHE A 14 -7.51 -2.34 0.99
C PHE A 14 -6.51 -2.99 0.03
N THR A 15 -6.60 -4.29 -0.20
CA THR A 15 -5.67 -5.04 -1.07
C THR A 15 -5.95 -4.83 -2.55
N PHE A 16 -7.21 -4.81 -2.96
CA PHE A 16 -7.59 -4.74 -4.38
C PHE A 16 -7.90 -3.33 -4.88
N SER A 17 -7.87 -2.31 -4.03
CA SER A 17 -7.84 -0.92 -4.48
C SER A 17 -6.44 -0.53 -4.95
N ALA A 18 -6.38 0.11 -6.12
CA ALA A 18 -5.14 0.63 -6.68
C ALA A 18 -4.42 1.52 -5.65
N SER A 19 -3.12 1.34 -5.53
CA SER A 19 -2.27 2.15 -4.67
C SER A 19 -0.86 2.18 -5.25
N PRO A 20 0.01 3.09 -4.76
CA PRO A 20 1.39 3.13 -5.21
C PRO A 20 2.11 1.80 -5.07
N PHE A 21 1.76 1.04 -4.03
CA PHE A 21 2.31 -0.28 -3.82
C PHE A 21 1.95 -1.25 -4.93
N TRP A 22 0.65 -1.39 -5.19
CA TRP A 22 0.15 -2.34 -6.17
C TRP A 22 0.50 -1.95 -7.60
N THR A 23 0.48 -0.66 -7.90
CA THR A 23 0.89 -0.13 -9.22
C THR A 23 2.39 -0.33 -9.48
N THR A 24 3.23 -0.15 -8.47
CA THR A 24 4.67 -0.44 -8.58
C THR A 24 4.91 -1.94 -8.75
N LEU A 25 4.19 -2.77 -8.01
CA LEU A 25 4.24 -4.22 -8.17
C LEU A 25 3.85 -4.66 -9.58
N MET A 26 2.77 -4.10 -10.13
CA MET A 26 2.37 -4.34 -11.52
C MET A 26 3.49 -4.01 -12.50
N GLU A 27 4.14 -2.86 -12.37
CA GLU A 27 5.25 -2.47 -13.23
C GLU A 27 6.43 -3.44 -13.12
N VAL A 28 6.82 -3.79 -11.89
CA VAL A 28 7.97 -4.66 -11.63
C VAL A 28 7.75 -6.10 -12.11
N SER A 29 6.50 -6.57 -12.04
CA SER A 29 6.14 -7.93 -12.46
C SER A 29 6.44 -8.21 -13.94
N ARG A 30 6.65 -7.18 -14.76
CA ARG A 30 7.02 -7.30 -16.18
C ARG A 30 8.36 -7.98 -16.40
N TYR A 31 9.30 -7.80 -15.46
CA TYR A 31 10.69 -8.26 -15.63
C TYR A 31 11.24 -9.04 -14.44
N SER A 32 10.56 -9.04 -13.29
CA SER A 32 10.93 -9.88 -12.12
C SER A 32 10.19 -11.22 -12.16
N SER A 33 10.74 -12.27 -11.55
CA SER A 33 10.05 -13.57 -11.41
C SER A 33 9.05 -13.56 -10.26
N PHE A 34 8.04 -14.45 -10.29
CA PHE A 34 7.10 -14.59 -9.18
C PHE A 34 7.81 -15.02 -7.89
N ALA A 35 8.73 -15.98 -7.98
CA ALA A 35 9.50 -16.44 -6.83
C ALA A 35 10.27 -15.30 -6.14
N TYR A 36 10.89 -14.40 -6.92
CA TYR A 36 11.59 -13.24 -6.39
C TYR A 36 10.64 -12.28 -5.64
N ILE A 37 9.51 -11.96 -6.28
CA ILE A 37 8.49 -11.07 -5.70
C ILE A 37 7.94 -11.66 -4.40
N TYR A 38 7.49 -12.92 -4.43
CA TYR A 38 6.91 -13.59 -3.27
C TYR A 38 7.90 -13.72 -2.11
N LYS A 39 9.14 -14.14 -2.39
CA LYS A 39 10.19 -14.24 -1.35
C LYS A 39 10.39 -12.90 -0.63
N ASN A 40 10.55 -11.81 -1.40
CA ASN A 40 10.72 -10.49 -0.82
C ASN A 40 9.46 -10.02 -0.09
N TYR A 41 8.28 -10.34 -0.61
CA TYR A 41 7.02 -9.97 0.01
C TYR A 41 6.79 -10.69 1.35
N PHE A 42 7.13 -11.97 1.46
CA PHE A 42 7.08 -12.70 2.74
C PHE A 42 8.00 -12.07 3.78
N ILE A 43 9.22 -11.69 3.40
CA ILE A 43 10.13 -10.97 4.29
C ILE A 43 9.49 -9.64 4.70
N TYR A 44 8.98 -8.86 3.74
CA TYR A 44 8.28 -7.59 3.99
C TYR A 44 7.11 -7.73 4.97
N LEU A 45 6.28 -8.78 4.85
CA LEU A 45 5.15 -9.02 5.76
C LEU A 45 5.61 -9.14 7.22
N LEU A 46 6.75 -9.81 7.44
CA LEU A 46 7.30 -10.02 8.78
C LEU A 46 8.07 -8.80 9.30
N VAL A 47 8.98 -8.25 8.50
CA VAL A 47 9.94 -7.24 8.96
C VAL A 47 9.45 -5.81 8.84
N CYS A 48 8.35 -5.57 8.14
CA CYS A 48 7.79 -4.23 7.96
C CYS A 48 6.30 -4.17 8.27
N TRP A 49 5.50 -5.04 7.66
CA TRP A 49 4.05 -4.95 7.82
C TRP A 49 3.58 -5.21 9.25
N LEU A 50 4.11 -6.26 9.89
CA LEU A 50 3.83 -6.53 11.30
C LEU A 50 4.24 -5.35 12.21
N PRO A 51 5.47 -4.81 12.17
CA PRO A 51 5.84 -3.62 12.93
C PRO A 51 4.91 -2.41 12.70
N ILE A 52 4.53 -2.13 11.44
CA ILE A 52 3.60 -1.04 11.13
C ILE A 52 2.24 -1.27 11.80
N LEU A 53 1.69 -2.50 11.77
CA LEU A 53 0.43 -2.80 12.44
C LEU A 53 0.53 -2.71 13.96
N VAL A 54 1.67 -3.10 14.55
CA VAL A 54 1.90 -2.92 15.99
C VAL A 54 1.88 -1.43 16.35
N ILE A 55 2.57 -0.59 15.56
CA ILE A 55 2.60 0.86 15.78
C ILE A 55 1.21 1.46 15.64
N ILE A 56 0.52 1.19 14.53
CA ILE A 56 -0.82 1.72 14.27
C ILE A 56 -1.79 1.23 15.34
N GLY A 57 -1.80 -0.07 15.64
CA GLY A 57 -2.67 -0.64 16.66
C GLY A 57 -2.43 -0.04 18.04
N THR A 58 -1.17 0.22 18.40
CA THR A 58 -0.83 0.87 19.68
C THR A 58 -1.28 2.33 19.70
N VAL A 59 -1.00 3.11 18.65
CA VAL A 59 -1.44 4.52 18.59
C VAL A 59 -2.95 4.63 18.67
N ILE A 60 -3.67 3.78 17.94
CA ILE A 60 -5.13 3.82 17.91
C ILE A 60 -5.75 3.27 19.20
N GLY A 61 -5.24 2.14 19.69
CA GLY A 61 -5.78 1.45 20.88
C GLY A 61 -5.42 2.13 22.20
N VAL A 62 -4.32 2.87 22.28
CA VAL A 62 -3.84 3.51 23.52
C VAL A 62 -3.96 5.03 23.47
N LEU A 63 -3.64 5.67 22.35
CA LEU A 63 -3.61 7.14 22.24
C LEU A 63 -4.91 7.72 21.70
N GLY A 64 -5.88 6.87 21.33
CA GLY A 64 -7.20 7.30 20.86
C GLY A 64 -7.22 7.92 19.46
N GLY A 65 -6.09 7.96 18.77
CA GLY A 65 -5.98 8.55 17.43
C GLY A 65 -4.58 9.08 17.14
N PHE A 66 -4.33 9.39 15.86
CA PHE A 66 -3.17 10.16 15.45
C PHE A 66 -3.44 11.66 15.64
N ASN A 67 -2.38 12.43 15.93
CA ASN A 67 -2.45 13.88 15.90
C ASN A 67 -2.91 14.36 14.51
N ALA A 68 -3.91 15.24 14.45
CA ALA A 68 -4.48 15.75 13.21
C ALA A 68 -3.44 16.44 12.31
N GLU A 69 -2.48 17.18 12.89
CA GLU A 69 -1.39 17.82 12.16
C GLU A 69 -0.46 16.79 11.51
N LEU A 70 -0.19 15.69 12.20
CA LEU A 70 0.60 14.58 11.66
C LEU A 70 -0.13 13.91 10.48
N MET A 71 -1.44 13.70 10.62
CA MET A 71 -2.26 13.17 9.53
C MET A 71 -2.30 14.10 8.32
N ASN A 72 -2.36 15.42 8.56
CA ASN A 72 -2.29 16.44 7.51
C ASN A 72 -0.94 16.43 6.79
N ALA A 73 0.17 16.35 7.54
CA ALA A 73 1.50 16.25 6.96
C ALA A 73 1.67 15.01 6.07
N LEU A 74 1.05 13.89 6.44
CA LEU A 74 1.09 12.65 5.66
C LEU A 74 0.42 12.77 4.29
N TYR A 75 -0.59 13.63 4.12
CA TYR A 75 -1.18 13.89 2.80
C TYR A 75 -0.15 14.52 1.85
N PHE A 76 0.57 15.55 2.31
CA PHE A 76 1.56 16.24 1.50
C PHE A 76 2.80 15.37 1.24
N VAL A 77 3.38 14.79 2.29
CA VAL A 77 4.55 13.89 2.17
C VAL A 77 4.22 12.71 1.27
N GLY A 78 3.04 12.11 1.47
CA GLY A 78 2.55 11.02 0.64
C GLY A 78 2.39 11.41 -0.83
N ALA A 79 1.86 12.61 -1.11
CA ALA A 79 1.74 13.10 -2.48
C ALA A 79 3.12 13.21 -3.18
N PHE A 80 4.12 13.78 -2.52
CA PHE A 80 5.48 13.90 -3.08
C PHE A 80 6.11 12.53 -3.36
N VAL A 81 5.95 11.57 -2.46
CA VAL A 81 6.43 10.20 -2.64
C VAL A 81 5.77 9.55 -3.86
N ILE A 82 4.47 9.78 -4.04
CA ILE A 82 3.73 9.21 -5.17
C ILE A 82 4.12 9.86 -6.50
N PHE A 83 4.35 11.18 -6.52
CA PHE A 83 4.90 11.83 -7.70
C PHE A 83 6.30 11.32 -8.03
N TYR A 84 7.14 11.08 -7.02
CA TYR A 84 8.44 10.44 -7.22
C TYR A 84 8.31 9.04 -7.83
N LEU A 85 7.37 8.20 -7.37
CA LEU A 85 7.10 6.89 -7.96
C LEU A 85 6.58 7.00 -9.40
N CYS A 86 5.69 7.96 -9.67
CA CYS A 86 5.21 8.26 -11.02
C CYS A 86 6.38 8.58 -11.96
N TRP A 87 7.30 9.44 -11.51
CA TRP A 87 8.52 9.77 -12.24
C TRP A 87 9.40 8.55 -12.50
N GLN A 88 9.60 7.69 -11.50
CA GLN A 88 10.38 6.45 -11.66
C GLN A 88 9.76 5.48 -12.67
N VAL A 89 8.43 5.35 -12.70
CA VAL A 89 7.71 4.54 -13.70
C VAL A 89 7.89 5.09 -15.12
N ILE A 90 7.88 6.42 -15.29
CA ILE A 90 8.14 7.04 -16.60
C ILE A 90 9.59 6.78 -17.03
N ARG A 91 10.55 6.90 -16.11
CA ARG A 91 11.97 6.67 -16.38
C ARG A 91 12.30 5.24 -16.75
N SER A 92 11.73 4.24 -16.05
CA SER A 92 11.96 2.82 -16.34
C SER A 92 11.51 2.44 -17.76
N LYS A 93 10.50 3.14 -18.30
CA LYS A 93 10.08 2.96 -19.70
C LYS A 93 11.03 3.60 -20.71
N ARG A 94 11.56 4.79 -20.40
CA ARG A 94 12.45 5.55 -21.28
C ARG A 94 13.86 4.94 -21.37
N ASN A 95 14.32 4.31 -20.30
CA ASN A 95 15.63 3.66 -20.26
C ASN A 95 15.50 2.19 -19.83
N PRO A 96 15.68 1.22 -20.75
CA PRO A 96 15.55 -0.21 -20.44
C PRO A 96 16.60 -0.73 -19.44
N ASN A 97 17.67 0.04 -19.19
CA ASN A 97 18.67 -0.28 -18.17
C ASN A 97 18.22 0.15 -16.77
N VAL A 98 17.17 0.97 -16.66
CA VAL A 98 16.59 1.38 -15.36
C VAL A 98 15.45 0.44 -15.02
N LYS A 99 15.71 -0.50 -14.11
CA LYS A 99 14.71 -1.41 -13.54
C LYS A 99 14.44 -1.01 -12.09
N ILE A 100 13.17 -0.94 -11.71
CA ILE A 100 12.78 -0.79 -10.31
C ILE A 100 13.08 -2.13 -9.63
N ASP A 101 14.03 -2.15 -8.69
CA ASP A 101 14.24 -3.29 -7.81
C ASP A 101 13.25 -3.24 -6.65
N PHE A 102 12.29 -4.14 -6.68
CA PHE A 102 11.23 -4.22 -5.69
C PHE A 102 11.51 -5.31 -4.67
N ASN A 103 12.63 -5.16 -3.97
CA ASN A 103 13.01 -5.99 -2.84
C ASN A 103 12.23 -5.58 -1.57
N TRP A 104 12.37 -6.35 -0.49
CA TRP A 104 11.66 -6.09 0.76
C TRP A 104 11.96 -4.70 1.35
N LYS A 105 13.18 -4.16 1.17
CA LYS A 105 13.54 -2.81 1.65
C LYS A 105 12.77 -1.74 0.88
N ALA A 106 12.70 -1.86 -0.43
CA ALA A 106 11.93 -0.96 -1.29
C ALA A 106 10.43 -1.03 -0.97
N MET A 107 9.90 -2.25 -0.78
CA MET A 107 8.52 -2.46 -0.31
C MET A 107 8.26 -1.78 1.04
N SER A 108 9.19 -1.92 1.99
CA SER A 108 9.09 -1.28 3.31
C SER A 108 9.06 0.23 3.19
N LEU A 109 10.06 0.83 2.54
CA LEU A 109 10.14 2.29 2.36
C LEU A 109 8.86 2.82 1.73
N MET A 110 8.40 2.19 0.65
CA MET A 110 7.18 2.63 0.00
C MET A 110 5.95 2.49 0.90
N THR A 111 5.87 1.47 1.76
CA THR A 111 4.76 1.30 2.69
C THR A 111 4.77 2.36 3.79
N TRP A 112 5.96 2.67 4.34
CA TRP A 112 6.17 3.75 5.30
C TRP A 112 5.79 5.11 4.73
N PHE A 113 6.03 5.33 3.44
CA PHE A 113 5.70 6.60 2.79
C PHE A 113 4.37 6.57 2.03
N ASN A 114 3.61 5.48 2.09
CA ASN A 114 2.32 5.37 1.44
C ASN A 114 1.23 5.89 2.39
N PRO A 115 0.60 7.04 2.11
CA PRO A 115 -0.41 7.62 2.98
C PRO A 115 -1.63 6.71 3.11
N LYS A 116 -1.94 5.86 2.13
CA LYS A 116 -3.01 4.87 2.24
C LYS A 116 -2.81 3.95 3.45
N THR A 117 -1.58 3.58 3.77
CA THR A 117 -1.28 2.75 4.96
C THR A 117 -1.70 3.50 6.22
N TRP A 118 -1.25 4.74 6.38
CA TRP A 118 -1.51 5.53 7.57
C TRP A 118 -2.94 6.04 7.68
N LEU A 119 -3.66 6.17 6.57
CA LEU A 119 -5.02 6.69 6.54
C LEU A 119 -6.07 5.58 6.63
N ALA A 120 -5.88 4.46 5.94
CA ALA A 120 -6.89 3.42 5.82
C ALA A 120 -6.73 2.29 6.86
N VAL A 121 -5.51 2.02 7.33
CA VAL A 121 -5.27 0.97 8.32
C VAL A 121 -5.83 1.30 9.69
N PRO A 122 -5.73 2.53 10.22
CA PRO A 122 -6.36 2.87 11.50
C PRO A 122 -7.86 2.59 11.59
N PRO A 123 -8.73 3.07 10.67
CA PRO A 123 -10.15 2.74 10.73
C PRO A 123 -10.41 1.24 10.52
N GLY A 124 -9.60 0.57 9.68
CA GLY A 124 -9.66 -0.89 9.55
C GLY A 124 -9.37 -1.62 10.86
N PHE A 125 -8.40 -1.13 11.63
CA PHE A 125 -8.05 -1.70 12.93
C PHE A 125 -9.14 -1.45 13.98
N LEU A 126 -9.79 -0.28 13.97
CA LEU A 126 -10.93 0.01 14.86
C LEU A 126 -12.12 -0.91 14.61
N ILE A 127 -12.34 -1.33 13.36
CA ILE A 127 -13.36 -2.33 13.00
C ILE A 127 -13.01 -3.70 13.61
N ALA A 128 -11.72 -4.00 13.74
CA ALA A 128 -11.18 -5.22 14.34
C ALA A 128 -11.19 -5.17 15.88
N ASN A 129 -12.35 -4.94 16.48
CA ASN A 129 -12.57 -5.01 17.92
C ASN A 129 -13.02 -6.43 18.33
N TYR A 130 -12.06 -7.37 18.39
CA TYR A 130 -12.34 -8.80 18.62
C TYR A 130 -12.31 -9.20 20.10
N SER A 131 -11.58 -8.46 20.92
CA SER A 131 -11.35 -8.74 22.33
C SER A 131 -10.90 -7.49 23.08
N ASP A 132 -10.91 -7.54 24.41
CA ASP A 132 -10.34 -6.46 25.25
C ASP A 132 -8.80 -6.44 25.24
N SER A 133 -8.16 -7.45 24.65
CA SER A 133 -6.70 -7.57 24.58
C SER A 133 -6.16 -6.92 23.31
N LEU A 134 -5.48 -5.80 23.46
CA LEU A 134 -4.83 -5.09 22.35
C LEU A 134 -3.86 -5.99 21.55
N PRO A 135 -2.95 -6.77 22.17
CA PRO A 135 -2.11 -7.69 21.42
C PRO A 135 -2.89 -8.72 20.61
N LEU A 136 -4.01 -9.22 21.14
CA LEU A 136 -4.86 -10.19 20.44
C LEU A 136 -5.56 -9.55 19.24
N ASN A 137 -6.08 -8.33 19.38
CA ASN A 137 -6.67 -7.59 18.25
C ASN A 137 -5.64 -7.33 17.14
N ILE A 138 -4.42 -6.92 17.50
CA ILE A 138 -3.31 -6.74 16.54
C ILE A 138 -3.00 -8.06 15.82
N ALA A 139 -2.89 -9.16 16.57
CA ALA A 139 -2.57 -10.47 16.00
C ALA A 139 -3.66 -10.95 15.03
N ILE A 140 -4.94 -10.87 15.41
CA ILE A 140 -6.07 -11.28 14.56
C ILE A 140 -6.14 -10.39 13.31
N PHE A 141 -5.99 -9.07 13.47
CA PHE A 141 -6.03 -8.14 12.35
C PHE A 141 -4.87 -8.41 11.37
N TYR A 142 -3.65 -8.60 11.87
CA TYR A 142 -2.49 -8.97 11.05
C TYR A 142 -2.70 -10.30 10.30
N LEU A 143 -3.07 -11.36 11.03
CA LEU A 143 -3.20 -12.71 10.46
C LEU A 143 -4.35 -12.80 9.45
N SER A 144 -5.47 -12.12 9.70
CA SER A 144 -6.60 -12.07 8.76
C SER A 144 -6.25 -11.36 7.46
N GLY A 145 -5.27 -10.44 7.45
CA GLY A 145 -4.81 -9.74 6.26
C GLY A 145 -3.88 -10.57 5.37
N ILE A 146 -3.12 -11.51 5.92
CA ILE A 146 -2.12 -12.30 5.17
C ILE A 146 -2.71 -12.99 3.92
N PRO A 147 -3.85 -13.73 4.00
CA PRO A 147 -4.42 -14.38 2.83
C PRO A 147 -4.78 -13.38 1.70
N PHE A 148 -5.28 -12.20 2.06
CA PHE A 148 -5.59 -11.15 1.08
C PHE A 148 -4.32 -10.64 0.45
N PHE A 149 -3.30 -10.30 1.24
CA PHE A 149 -2.03 -9.80 0.72
C PHE A 149 -1.33 -10.78 -0.21
N LEU A 150 -1.29 -12.07 0.13
CA LEU A 150 -0.71 -13.09 -0.74
C LEU A 150 -1.50 -13.25 -2.04
N THR A 151 -2.83 -13.21 -1.97
CA THR A 151 -3.71 -13.20 -3.16
C THR A 151 -3.53 -11.92 -3.98
N GLY A 152 -3.37 -10.77 -3.32
CA GLY A 152 -3.15 -9.48 -3.94
C GLY A 152 -1.85 -9.44 -4.72
N VAL A 153 -0.75 -9.95 -4.14
CA VAL A 153 0.53 -10.07 -4.84
C VAL A 153 0.40 -10.93 -6.09
N PHE A 154 -0.31 -12.06 -6.00
CA PHE A 154 -0.59 -12.90 -7.16
C PHE A 154 -1.32 -12.10 -8.24
N PHE A 155 -2.46 -11.53 -7.86
CA PHE A 155 -3.38 -10.85 -8.76
C PHE A 155 -2.72 -9.67 -9.46
N TRP A 156 -2.14 -8.74 -8.71
CA TRP A 156 -1.51 -7.53 -9.26
C TRP A 156 -0.28 -7.86 -10.10
N SER A 157 0.50 -8.88 -9.73
CA SER A 157 1.61 -9.35 -10.56
C SER A 157 1.13 -9.99 -11.87
N MET A 158 0.01 -10.74 -11.84
CA MET A 158 -0.60 -11.30 -13.04
C MET A 158 -1.13 -10.21 -13.96
N VAL A 159 -1.82 -9.20 -13.41
CA VAL A 159 -2.30 -8.04 -14.15
C VAL A 159 -1.13 -7.28 -14.77
N GLY A 160 -0.04 -7.06 -14.04
CA GLY A 160 1.14 -6.38 -14.58
C GLY A 160 1.79 -7.14 -15.75
N ARG A 161 1.99 -8.45 -15.62
CA ARG A 161 2.53 -9.30 -16.69
C ARG A 161 1.64 -9.35 -17.92
N LYS A 162 0.36 -9.68 -17.74
CA LYS A 162 -0.60 -9.81 -18.86
C LYS A 162 -0.91 -8.45 -19.47
N GLY A 163 -1.14 -7.44 -18.64
CA GLY A 163 -1.42 -6.06 -19.06
C GLY A 163 -0.27 -5.46 -19.86
N ALA A 164 0.98 -5.73 -19.51
CA ALA A 164 2.12 -5.27 -20.30
C ALA A 164 2.17 -5.91 -21.69
N LYS A 165 1.84 -7.20 -21.81
CA LYS A 165 1.75 -7.90 -23.10
C LYS A 165 0.62 -7.33 -23.96
N ILE A 166 -0.59 -7.20 -23.40
CA ILE A 166 -1.79 -6.71 -24.11
C ILE A 166 -1.61 -5.25 -24.56
N SER A 167 -1.07 -4.41 -23.68
CA SER A 167 -0.88 -2.98 -23.96
C SER A 167 0.33 -2.66 -24.84
N LYS A 168 1.03 -3.66 -25.39
CA LYS A 168 2.29 -3.48 -26.13
C LYS A 168 3.29 -2.60 -25.35
N ASN A 169 3.42 -2.88 -24.04
CA ASN A 169 4.24 -2.12 -23.09
C ASN A 169 3.83 -0.66 -22.83
N LYS A 170 2.58 -0.28 -23.11
CA LYS A 170 2.02 1.04 -22.73
C LYS A 170 1.50 1.08 -21.28
N LEU A 171 1.44 -0.06 -20.59
CA LEU A 171 0.99 -0.16 -19.19
C LEU A 171 1.71 0.82 -18.25
N SER A 172 2.99 1.13 -18.49
CA SER A 172 3.73 2.09 -17.66
C SER A 172 3.12 3.50 -17.69
N TYR A 173 2.57 3.95 -18.83
CA TYR A 173 1.88 5.24 -18.91
C TYR A 173 0.56 5.24 -18.14
N PHE A 174 -0.17 4.13 -18.21
CA PHE A 174 -1.39 3.95 -17.42
C PHE A 174 -1.07 3.94 -15.91
N ASN A 175 -0.05 3.20 -15.50
CA ASN A 175 0.44 3.16 -14.12
C ASN A 175 0.89 4.54 -13.64
N ALA A 176 1.65 5.28 -14.45
CA ALA A 176 2.06 6.65 -14.15
C ALA A 176 0.85 7.60 -14.01
N ALA A 177 -0.14 7.49 -14.89
CA ALA A 177 -1.36 8.30 -14.80
C ALA A 177 -2.14 7.99 -13.51
N LEU A 178 -2.31 6.72 -13.15
CA LEU A 178 -2.95 6.33 -11.88
C LEU A 178 -2.21 6.88 -10.66
N LEU A 179 -0.88 6.81 -10.65
CA LEU A 179 -0.07 7.39 -9.58
C LEU A 179 -0.24 8.91 -9.53
N ALA A 180 -0.20 9.60 -10.67
CA ALA A 180 -0.40 11.04 -10.73
C ALA A 180 -1.78 11.45 -10.20
N PHE A 181 -2.85 10.78 -10.62
CA PHE A 181 -4.21 11.03 -10.10
C PHE A 181 -4.29 10.84 -8.58
N PHE A 182 -3.66 9.79 -8.05
CA PHE A 182 -3.63 9.57 -6.61
C PHE A 182 -2.81 10.65 -5.87
N GLY A 183 -1.68 11.08 -6.44
CA GLY A 183 -0.89 12.19 -5.90
C GLY A 183 -1.68 13.50 -5.86
N PHE A 184 -2.39 13.85 -6.93
CA PHE A 184 -3.26 15.03 -6.97
C PHE A 184 -4.42 14.94 -5.99
N TYR A 185 -5.05 13.77 -5.86
CA TYR A 185 -6.10 13.55 -4.86
C TYR A 185 -5.61 13.84 -3.44
N LEU A 186 -4.41 13.36 -3.08
CA LEU A 186 -3.84 13.62 -1.75
C LEU A 186 -3.54 15.11 -1.52
N LEU A 187 -3.00 15.81 -2.53
CA LEU A 187 -2.80 17.26 -2.43
C LEU A 187 -4.12 17.99 -2.22
N TYR A 188 -5.15 17.61 -2.97
CA TYR A 188 -6.48 18.19 -2.85
C TYR A 188 -7.06 18.00 -1.45
N GLU A 189 -7.03 16.77 -0.91
CA GLU A 189 -7.50 16.50 0.46
C GLU A 189 -6.66 17.25 1.51
N GLY A 190 -5.33 17.30 1.35
CA GLY A 190 -4.46 18.06 2.24
C GLY A 190 -4.78 19.56 2.26
N ILE A 191 -5.00 20.17 1.09
CA ILE A 191 -5.38 21.59 0.96
C ILE A 191 -6.75 21.84 1.59
N LYS A 192 -7.72 20.96 1.35
CA LYS A 192 -9.07 21.09 1.89
C LYS A 192 -9.06 21.12 3.42
N ILE A 193 -8.21 20.33 4.06
CA ILE A 193 -8.12 20.29 5.53
C ILE A 193 -7.46 21.57 6.09
N ILE A 194 -6.49 22.17 5.39
CA ILE A 194 -5.88 23.45 5.82
C ILE A 194 -6.88 24.62 5.73
N ASN A 195 -7.82 24.55 4.80
CA ASN A 195 -8.80 25.60 4.55
C ASN A 195 -10.10 25.47 5.38
N LEU A 196 -10.16 24.52 6.32
CA LEU A 196 -11.27 24.30 7.26
C LEU A 196 -10.90 24.81 8.66
#